data_AF-A0A7X4J4L5-F1
#
_entry.id   AF-A0A7X4J4L5-F1
#
_cell.length_a   1.000
_cell.length_b   1.000
_cell.length_c   1.000
_cell.angle_alpha   90.00
_cell.angle_beta   90.00
_cell.angle_gamma   90.00
#
_symmetry.space_group_name_H-M   'P 1'
#
loop_
_entity.id
_entity.type
_entity.pdbx_description
1 polymer ?
#
loop_
_entity_poly.entity_id
_entity_poly.type
_entity_poly.pdbx_seq_one_letter_code
_entity_poly.pdbx_strand_id
1 'polypeptide(L)'
;MDFFVSFGLERELKPELAVGIYVDFNVKFLLAFGFAFEIPLALSLLARAGLVTHAHLAQYRRHAAMLALILSAVITPDATLFTMLLMAVPLIVLYEIGVWGAKIFGRIPPKVEGEEDGDDPEEEISIPAGTAGDRVS
;
A
#
# COMPACT_ATOMS: atom_id res chain seq x y z
N MET A 1 -44.77 16.17 25.73
CA MET A 1 -43.89 14.98 25.79
C MET A 1 -43.67 14.36 24.41
N ASP A 2 -44.33 14.87 23.37
CA ASP A 2 -44.32 14.27 22.01
C ASP A 2 -43.09 14.64 21.17
N PHE A 3 -42.38 15.70 21.55
CA PHE A 3 -41.13 16.11 20.87
C PHE A 3 -40.00 15.09 21.06
N PHE A 4 -39.86 14.50 22.26
CA PHE A 4 -38.85 13.47 22.54
C PHE A 4 -39.20 12.10 21.94
N VAL A 5 -40.50 11.81 21.79
CA VAL A 5 -40.97 10.55 21.20
C VAL A 5 -40.89 10.60 19.67
N SER A 6 -41.19 11.73 19.02
CA SER A 6 -40.97 11.92 17.56
C SER A 6 -39.48 12.00 17.21
N PHE A 7 -38.65 12.71 18.00
CA PHE A 7 -37.19 12.65 17.84
C PHE A 7 -36.62 11.26 18.14
N GLY A 8 -37.28 10.43 18.96
CA GLY A 8 -36.83 9.08 19.28
C GLY A 8 -37.19 8.03 18.21
N LEU A 9 -38.27 8.25 17.45
CA LEU A 9 -38.77 7.35 16.39
C LEU A 9 -38.16 7.65 15.01
N GLU A 10 -37.80 8.91 14.73
CA GLU A 10 -37.14 9.30 13.45
C GLU A 10 -35.62 9.08 13.49
N ARG A 11 -35.09 8.88 14.70
CA ARG A 11 -33.71 8.54 15.00
C ARG A 11 -33.58 7.02 15.07
N GLU A 12 -33.93 6.32 13.99
CA GLU A 12 -33.42 4.97 13.71
C GLU A 12 -31.91 5.10 13.44
N LEU A 13 -31.23 5.30 14.55
CA LEU A 13 -29.88 5.76 14.68
C LEU A 13 -28.96 4.56 14.54
N LYS A 14 -28.04 4.63 13.58
CA LYS A 14 -26.75 3.94 13.69
C LYS A 14 -25.55 4.92 13.84
N PRO A 15 -25.61 5.98 14.68
CA PRO A 15 -24.46 6.82 15.01
C PRO A 15 -23.45 6.04 15.85
N GLU A 16 -23.87 5.00 16.58
CA GLU A 16 -22.96 4.05 17.23
C GLU A 16 -22.12 3.28 16.20
N LEU A 17 -22.71 2.91 15.05
CA LEU A 17 -21.93 2.24 14.00
C LEU A 17 -20.89 3.17 13.38
N ALA A 18 -21.23 4.45 13.15
CA ALA A 18 -20.29 5.38 12.53
C ALA A 18 -19.04 5.63 13.40
N VAL A 19 -19.22 5.80 14.72
CA VAL A 19 -18.09 5.96 15.65
C VAL A 19 -17.27 4.67 15.77
N GLY A 20 -17.94 3.52 15.87
CA GLY A 20 -17.27 2.22 15.94
C GLY A 20 -16.41 1.94 14.71
N ILE A 21 -16.94 2.17 13.50
CA ILE A 21 -16.21 2.00 12.23
C ILE A 21 -15.02 2.96 12.15
N TYR A 22 -15.20 4.21 12.55
CA TYR A 22 -14.11 5.19 12.53
C TYR A 22 -12.98 4.82 13.51
N VAL A 23 -13.32 4.44 14.75
CA VAL A 23 -12.32 4.06 15.75
C VAL A 23 -11.60 2.78 15.34
N ASP A 24 -12.31 1.76 14.86
CA ASP A 24 -11.71 0.52 14.37
C ASP A 24 -10.75 0.77 13.20
N PHE A 25 -11.14 1.62 12.25
CA PHE A 25 -10.26 2.07 11.18
C PHE A 25 -8.98 2.75 11.71
N ASN A 26 -9.11 3.68 12.66
CA ASN A 26 -7.95 4.37 13.25
C ASN A 26 -7.03 3.43 14.03
N VAL A 27 -7.57 2.47 14.77
CA VAL A 27 -6.78 1.48 15.50
C VAL A 27 -6.01 0.59 14.53
N LYS A 28 -6.65 0.09 13.48
CA LYS A 28 -5.98 -0.69 12.43
C LYS A 28 -4.93 0.13 11.70
N PHE A 29 -5.24 1.39 11.39
CA PHE A 29 -4.28 2.33 10.79
C PHE A 29 -3.05 2.52 11.68
N LEU A 30 -3.25 2.77 12.98
CA LEU A 30 -2.15 2.96 13.92
C LEU A 30 -1.30 1.71 14.07
N LEU A 31 -1.92 0.53 14.10
CA LEU A 31 -1.22 -0.76 14.17
C LEU A 31 -0.37 -1.00 12.91
N ALA A 32 -0.95 -0.79 11.73
CA ALA A 32 -0.25 -0.93 10.46
C ALA A 32 0.88 0.08 10.30
N PHE A 33 0.66 1.33 10.74
CA PHE A 33 1.68 2.35 10.76
C PHE A 33 2.82 1.98 11.70
N GLY A 34 2.52 1.50 12.91
CA GLY A 34 3.52 1.01 13.86
C GLY A 34 4.38 -0.11 13.28
N PHE A 35 3.76 -1.08 12.58
CA PHE A 35 4.50 -2.13 11.88
C PHE A 35 5.33 -1.57 10.72
N ALA A 36 4.81 -0.60 9.97
CA ALA A 36 5.54 0.05 8.89
C ALA A 36 6.76 0.83 9.40
N PHE A 37 6.79 1.31 10.65
CA PHE A 37 7.97 1.93 11.28
C PHE A 37 9.14 0.95 11.50
N GLU A 38 8.89 -0.35 11.45
CA GLU A 38 9.96 -1.34 11.48
C GLU A 38 10.75 -1.35 10.17
N ILE A 39 10.11 -1.03 9.04
CA ILE A 39 10.75 -0.99 7.71
C ILE A 39 11.89 0.04 7.62
N PRO A 40 11.72 1.34 7.94
CA PRO A 40 12.82 2.30 7.87
C PRO A 40 13.95 1.94 8.82
N LEU A 41 13.64 1.38 10.00
CA LEU A 41 14.66 0.90 10.93
C LEU A 41 15.43 -0.30 10.33
N ALA A 42 14.72 -1.31 9.82
CA ALA A 42 15.32 -2.48 9.21
C ALA A 42 16.20 -2.11 8.00
N LEU A 43 15.71 -1.24 7.12
CA LEU A 43 16.47 -0.73 5.98
C LEU A 43 17.73 0.02 6.40
N SER A 44 17.65 0.85 7.44
CA SER A 44 18.82 1.56 7.95
C SER A 44 19.88 0.62 8.53
N LEU A 45 19.46 -0.44 9.23
CA LEU A 45 20.35 -1.48 9.77
C LEU A 45 20.99 -2.30 8.65
N LEU A 46 20.20 -2.68 7.64
CA LEU A 46 20.64 -3.48 6.50
C LEU A 46 21.63 -2.69 5.61
N ALA A 47 21.38 -1.39 5.44
CA ALA A 47 22.31 -0.48 4.78
C ALA A 47 23.61 -0.29 5.58
N ARG A 48 23.52 -0.19 6.91
CA ARG A 48 24.70 -0.15 7.79
C ARG A 48 25.52 -1.44 7.74
N ALA A 49 24.86 -2.60 7.61
CA ALA A 49 25.50 -3.89 7.41
C ALA A 49 26.11 -4.04 6.01
N GLY A 50 25.77 -3.15 5.08
CA GLY A 50 26.24 -3.15 3.71
C GLY A 50 25.58 -4.22 2.82
N LEU A 51 24.40 -4.69 3.19
CA LEU A 51 23.63 -5.66 2.41
C LEU A 51 22.76 -4.99 1.34
N VAL A 52 22.34 -3.73 1.55
CA VAL A 52 21.45 -3.00 0.64
C VAL A 52 22.02 -1.62 0.29
N THR A 53 22.00 -1.29 -0.99
CA THR A 53 22.48 -0.01 -1.55
C THR A 53 21.29 0.90 -1.89
N HIS A 54 21.48 2.21 -1.80
CA HIS A 54 20.46 3.21 -2.20
C HIS A 54 19.90 2.98 -3.62
N ALA A 55 20.73 2.52 -4.57
CA ALA A 55 20.30 2.25 -5.94
C ALA A 55 19.27 1.11 -6.02
N HIS A 56 19.45 0.05 -5.21
CA HIS A 56 18.48 -1.05 -5.09
C HIS A 56 17.15 -0.52 -4.55
N LEU A 57 17.19 0.17 -3.41
CA LEU A 57 16.01 0.80 -2.78
C LEU A 57 15.25 1.76 -3.72
N ALA A 58 15.96 2.49 -4.57
CA ALA A 58 15.36 3.38 -5.55
C ALA A 58 14.62 2.64 -6.67
N GLN A 59 15.08 1.46 -7.07
CA GLN A 59 14.37 0.61 -8.05
C GLN A 59 13.11 -0.04 -7.43
N TYR A 60 13.14 -0.34 -6.13
CA TYR A 60 12.00 -0.93 -5.42
C TYR A 60 10.88 0.05 -5.02
N ARG A 61 10.98 1.35 -5.39
CA ARG A 61 9.94 2.36 -5.11
C ARG A 61 8.55 1.96 -5.59
N ARG A 62 8.46 1.37 -6.78
CA ARG A 62 7.17 0.89 -7.33
C ARG A 62 6.55 -0.23 -6.49
N HIS A 63 7.38 -1.13 -5.96
CA HIS A 63 6.94 -2.23 -5.12
C HIS A 63 6.48 -1.72 -3.74
N ALA A 64 7.19 -0.75 -3.16
CA ALA A 64 6.78 -0.11 -1.91
C ALA A 64 5.43 0.62 -2.05
N ALA A 65 5.22 1.34 -3.16
CA ALA A 65 3.95 1.97 -3.47
C ALA A 65 2.82 0.94 -3.65
N MET A 66 3.07 -0.15 -4.38
CA MET A 66 2.10 -1.23 -4.58
C MET A 66 1.73 -1.92 -3.27
N LEU A 67 2.70 -2.25 -2.41
CA LEU A 67 2.47 -2.81 -1.08
C LEU A 67 1.68 -1.86 -0.18
N ALA A 68 2.02 -0.57 -0.18
CA ALA A 68 1.28 0.43 0.59
C ALA A 68 -0.17 0.52 0.13
N LEU A 69 -0.43 0.47 -1.18
CA LEU A 69 -1.77 0.44 -1.76
C LEU A 69 -2.53 -0.84 -1.38
N ILE A 70 -1.91 -2.01 -1.48
CA ILE A 70 -2.53 -3.30 -1.09
C ILE A 70 -2.88 -3.30 0.41
N LEU A 71 -1.94 -2.89 1.26
CA LEU A 71 -2.19 -2.77 2.71
C LEU A 71 -3.31 -1.78 3.00
N SER A 72 -3.34 -0.66 2.27
CA SER A 72 -4.40 0.34 2.38
C SER A 72 -5.76 -0.25 2.05
N ALA A 73 -5.88 -0.97 0.94
CA ALA A 73 -7.13 -1.60 0.51
C ALA A 73 -7.64 -2.65 1.50
N VAL A 74 -6.74 -3.41 2.14
CA VAL A 74 -7.12 -4.42 3.15
C VAL A 74 -7.61 -3.78 4.45
N ILE A 75 -7.04 -2.64 4.83
CA ILE A 75 -7.34 -1.98 6.11
C ILE A 75 -8.50 -0.99 6.00
N THR A 76 -8.67 -0.32 4.85
CA THR A 76 -9.78 0.62 4.66
C THR A 76 -11.10 -0.14 4.49
N PRO A 77 -12.16 0.22 5.23
CA PRO A 77 -13.44 -0.49 5.18
C PRO A 77 -14.11 -0.41 3.80
N ASP A 78 -14.01 0.72 3.12
CA ASP A 78 -14.69 0.97 1.84
C ASP A 78 -13.75 0.92 0.61
N ALA A 79 -12.45 0.70 0.82
CA ALA A 79 -11.40 0.67 -0.20
C ALA A 79 -11.51 1.77 -1.29
N THR A 80 -12.09 2.93 -0.97
CA THR A 80 -12.28 4.00 -1.94
C THR A 80 -10.93 4.62 -2.28
N LEU A 81 -10.77 5.07 -3.53
CA LEU A 81 -9.51 5.64 -3.99
C LEU A 81 -9.01 6.77 -3.08
N PHE A 82 -9.90 7.62 -2.58
CA PHE A 82 -9.55 8.72 -1.66
C PHE A 82 -9.06 8.22 -0.30
N THR A 83 -9.82 7.34 0.38
CA THR A 83 -9.44 6.83 1.71
C THR A 83 -8.22 5.93 1.64
N MET A 84 -8.08 5.17 0.56
CA MET A 84 -6.94 4.30 0.29
C MET A 84 -5.67 5.13 0.07
N LEU A 85 -5.73 6.20 -0.74
CA LEU A 85 -4.59 7.11 -0.92
C LEU A 85 -4.25 7.85 0.38
N LEU A 86 -5.25 8.29 1.14
CA LEU A 86 -5.04 8.93 2.44
C LEU A 86 -4.23 8.05 3.42
N MET A 87 -4.41 6.72 3.31
CA MET A 87 -3.68 5.72 4.09
C MET A 87 -2.32 5.35 3.46
N ALA A 88 -2.26 5.20 2.14
CA ALA A 88 -1.03 4.81 1.43
C ALA A 88 0.05 5.90 1.49
N VAL A 89 -0.35 7.18 1.40
CA VAL A 89 0.57 8.33 1.44
C VAL A 89 1.50 8.30 2.66
N PRO A 90 1.02 8.21 3.92
CA PRO A 90 1.91 8.17 5.06
C PRO A 90 2.82 6.93 5.08
N LEU A 91 2.38 5.77 4.56
CA LEU A 91 3.24 4.58 4.44
C LEU A 91 4.37 4.78 3.42
N ILE A 92 4.06 5.37 2.27
CA ILE A 92 5.05 5.68 1.22
C ILE A 92 6.07 6.70 1.75
N VAL A 93 5.61 7.75 2.43
CA VAL A 93 6.50 8.74 3.06
C VAL A 93 7.45 8.07 4.05
N LEU A 94 6.95 7.10 4.82
CA LEU A 94 7.75 6.37 5.80
C LEU A 94 8.85 5.52 5.16
N TYR A 95 8.52 4.84 4.06
CA TYR A 95 9.51 4.13 3.25
C TYR A 95 10.58 5.09 2.74
N GLU A 96 10.19 6.26 2.23
CA GLU A 96 11.11 7.27 1.69
C GLU A 96 12.06 7.82 2.77
N ILE A 97 11.57 8.00 4.01
CA ILE A 97 12.40 8.35 5.17
C ILE A 97 13.40 7.23 5.46
N GLY A 98 12.99 5.96 5.36
CA GLY A 98 13.86 4.81 5.49
C GLY A 98 14.97 4.76 4.45
N VAL A 99 14.62 5.02 3.18
CA VAL A 99 15.59 5.10 2.07
C VAL A 99 16.60 6.23 2.30
N TRP A 100 16.16 7.38 2.80
CA TRP A 100 17.05 8.48 3.18
C TRP A 100 17.95 8.13 4.37
N GLY A 101 17.41 7.44 5.38
CA GLY A 101 18.20 6.89 6.47
C GLY A 101 19.29 5.93 5.97
N ALA A 102 18.92 4.98 5.11
CA ALA A 102 19.86 4.07 4.46
C ALA A 102 20.93 4.80 3.63
N LYS A 103 20.60 5.92 2.99
CA LYS A 103 21.57 6.75 2.25
C LYS A 103 22.59 7.42 3.17
N ILE A 104 22.17 7.88 4.34
CA ILE A 104 23.03 8.59 5.32
C ILE A 104 23.90 7.60 6.11
N PHE A 105 23.34 6.45 6.50
CA PHE A 105 24.01 5.46 7.34
C PHE A 105 24.73 4.35 6.55
N GLY A 106 24.37 4.15 5.28
CA GLY A 106 24.95 3.12 4.43
C GLY A 106 26.36 3.44 3.96
N ARG A 107 27.31 2.57 4.27
CA ARG A 107 28.61 2.55 3.60
C ARG A 107 28.42 1.82 2.27
N ILE A 108 28.83 2.43 1.16
CA ILE A 108 28.72 1.89 -0.21
C ILE A 108 29.29 0.47 -0.27
N PRO A 109 28.45 -0.58 -0.43
CA PRO A 109 28.92 -1.94 -0.67
C PRO A 109 28.90 -2.25 -2.17
N PRO A 110 29.72 -3.20 -2.64
CA PRO A 110 29.80 -3.56 -4.05
C PRO A 110 28.46 -4.16 -4.54
N LYS A 111 28.09 -3.79 -5.76
CA LYS A 111 26.92 -4.22 -6.54
C LYS A 111 26.62 -5.72 -6.36
N VAL A 112 25.53 -6.05 -5.66
CA VAL A 112 24.92 -7.39 -5.74
C VAL A 112 23.95 -7.35 -6.91
N GLU A 113 24.32 -8.06 -7.98
CA GLU A 113 23.48 -8.40 -9.12
C GLU A 113 22.60 -9.59 -8.72
N GLY A 114 21.33 -9.56 -9.13
CA GLY A 114 20.45 -10.72 -9.13
C GLY A 114 19.53 -10.84 -7.92
N GLU A 115 18.31 -10.31 -8.06
CA GLU A 115 17.08 -10.98 -7.64
C GLU A 115 15.94 -10.31 -8.42
N GLU A 116 15.75 -10.80 -9.64
CA GLU A 116 14.46 -10.80 -10.32
C GLU A 116 13.58 -11.84 -9.64
N ASP A 117 12.39 -11.44 -9.18
CA ASP A 117 11.12 -12.17 -9.32
C ASP A 117 10.04 -11.28 -8.67
N GLY A 118 9.18 -10.62 -9.43
CA GLY A 118 8.01 -11.23 -10.07
C GLY A 118 6.79 -10.71 -9.29
N ASP A 119 5.69 -10.24 -9.85
CA ASP A 119 5.11 -10.49 -11.15
C ASP A 119 3.94 -9.51 -11.24
N ASP A 120 3.84 -8.77 -12.33
CA ASP A 120 2.65 -8.00 -12.69
C ASP A 120 2.37 -8.36 -14.14
N PRO A 121 1.44 -9.29 -14.43
CA PRO A 121 1.00 -9.50 -15.79
C PRO A 121 -0.30 -8.70 -15.98
N GLU A 122 -0.17 -7.45 -16.39
CA GLU A 122 -1.16 -6.91 -17.33
C GLU A 122 -0.85 -7.53 -18.70
N GLU A 123 -1.61 -8.55 -19.11
CA GLU A 123 -1.68 -8.95 -20.52
C GLU A 123 -3.13 -8.95 -21.01
N GLU A 124 -3.36 -8.00 -21.92
CA GLU A 124 -4.38 -7.92 -22.95
C GLU A 124 -5.14 -9.22 -23.26
N ILE A 125 -6.47 -9.15 -23.17
CA ILE A 125 -7.35 -10.02 -23.95
C ILE A 125 -7.20 -9.61 -25.43
N SER A 126 -6.17 -10.12 -26.10
CA SER A 126 -6.07 -10.14 -27.55
C SER A 126 -6.79 -11.40 -28.04
N ILE A 127 -8.01 -11.22 -28.56
CA ILE A 127 -8.75 -12.28 -29.25
C ILE A 127 -7.96 -12.63 -30.52
N PRO A 128 -7.42 -13.85 -30.68
CA PRO A 128 -6.66 -14.17 -31.87
C PRO A 128 -7.59 -14.55 -33.03
N ALA A 129 -7.20 -14.00 -34.18
CA ALA A 129 -7.28 -14.60 -35.51
C ALA A 129 -8.67 -14.83 -36.12
N GLY A 130 -8.99 -13.94 -37.05
CA GLY A 130 -9.86 -14.22 -38.18
C GLY A 130 -9.51 -15.57 -38.79
N THR A 131 -10.51 -16.44 -38.78
CA THR A 131 -10.49 -17.72 -39.49
C THR A 131 -11.04 -17.51 -40.89
N ALA A 132 -10.33 -18.14 -41.83
CA ALA A 132 -10.70 -18.51 -43.19
C ALA A 132 -10.50 -17.46 -44.29
N GLY A 133 -9.50 -17.74 -45.14
CA GLY A 133 -9.78 -17.76 -46.58
C GLY A 133 -8.81 -17.04 -47.49
N ASP A 134 -7.50 -17.31 -47.42
CA ASP A 134 -6.66 -17.17 -48.61
C ASP A 134 -5.59 -18.25 -48.64
N ARG A 135 -5.84 -19.30 -49.44
CA ARG A 135 -4.89 -19.85 -50.43
C ARG A 135 -5.42 -21.13 -51.11
N VAL A 136 -5.37 -21.07 -52.44
CA VAL A 136 -5.27 -22.12 -53.47
C VAL A 136 -6.57 -22.63 -54.14
N SER A 137 -6.63 -22.37 -55.46
CA SER A 137 -7.42 -22.96 -56.56
C SER A 137 -8.64 -22.18 -57.05
#